data_AF-A0A382SZR1-F1
#
_entry.id   AF-A0A382SZR1-F1
#
_cell.length_a   1.000
_cell.length_b   1.000
_cell.length_c   1.000
_cell.angle_alpha   90.00
_cell.angle_beta   90.00
_cell.angle_gamma   90.00
#
_symmetry.space_group_name_H-M   'P 1'
#
loop_
_entity.id
_entity.type
_entity.pdbx_description
1 polymer ?
#
loop_
_entity_poly.entity_id
_entity_poly.type
_entity_poly.pdbx_seq_one_letter_code
_entity_poly.pdbx_strand_id
1 'polypeptide(L)'
;MKKFFKKIWIFILWFFEKHQSLSVHYNKYNQEGEIIDVLVRKFEVRKFYKKTPKYMKFKTMNGKKVEIKTNSPMDYIVEDL
;
A
#
# COMPACT_ATOMS: atom_id res chain seq x y z
N MET A 1 -26.68 10.01 25.13
CA MET A 1 -25.42 9.34 25.56
C MET A 1 -24.86 8.32 24.57
N LYS A 2 -25.59 7.27 24.14
CA LYS A 2 -25.05 6.21 23.25
C LYS A 2 -24.37 6.68 21.95
N LYS A 3 -24.87 7.74 21.31
CA LYS A 3 -24.27 8.32 20.08
C LYS A 3 -22.88 8.95 20.31
N PHE A 4 -22.63 9.51 21.49
CA PHE A 4 -21.36 10.16 21.82
C PHE A 4 -20.26 9.12 22.05
N PHE A 5 -20.56 8.08 22.83
CA PHE A 5 -19.67 6.94 23.02
C PHE A 5 -19.32 6.25 21.69
N LYS A 6 -20.29 6.11 20.78
CA LYS A 6 -20.04 5.52 19.46
C LYS A 6 -19.06 6.37 18.62
N LYS A 7 -19.15 7.70 18.68
CA LYS A 7 -18.21 8.61 18.00
C LYS A 7 -16.81 8.52 18.58
N ILE A 8 -16.69 8.54 19.91
CA ILE A 8 -15.40 8.42 20.60
C ILE A 8 -14.75 7.05 20.33
N TRP A 9 -15.56 5.98 20.31
CA TRP A 9 -15.07 4.64 19.98
C TRP A 9 -14.50 4.55 18.57
N ILE A 10 -15.19 5.13 17.58
CA ILE A 10 -14.70 5.21 16.20
C ILE A 10 -13.41 6.04 16.13
N PHE A 11 -13.34 7.15 16.88
CA PHE A 11 -12.14 8.00 16.94
C PHE A 11 -10.93 7.27 17.52
N ILE A 12 -11.10 6.52 18.61
CA ILE A 12 -10.03 5.72 19.22
C ILE A 12 -9.58 4.62 18.25
N LEU A 13 -10.52 3.88 17.66
CA LEU A 13 -10.19 2.83 16.68
C LEU A 13 -9.43 3.38 15.48
N TRP A 14 -9.73 4.62 15.06
CA TRP A 14 -9.04 5.28 13.96
C TRP A 14 -7.58 5.63 14.31
N PHE A 15 -7.31 5.98 15.57
CA PHE A 15 -5.96 6.31 16.04
C PHE A 15 -5.02 5.08 16.11
N PHE A 16 -5.58 3.89 16.31
CA PHE A 16 -4.81 2.63 16.31
C PHE A 16 -4.67 2.00 14.92
N GLU A 17 -5.08 2.69 13.85
CA GLU A 17 -4.86 2.18 12.51
C GLU A 17 -3.38 2.22 12.18
N LYS A 18 -2.81 1.05 11.82
CA LYS A 18 -1.41 0.98 11.41
C LYS A 18 -1.24 1.75 10.12
N HIS A 19 -0.37 2.76 10.16
CA HIS A 19 0.04 3.50 9.00
C HIS A 19 1.28 2.81 8.44
N GLN A 20 1.21 2.37 7.20
CA GLN A 20 2.35 1.76 6.52
C GLN A 20 2.62 2.51 5.23
N SER A 21 3.89 2.83 4.98
CA SER A 21 4.34 3.33 3.68
C SER A 21 4.68 2.14 2.79
N LEU A 22 4.06 2.06 1.62
CA LEU A 22 4.38 1.08 0.58
C LEU A 22 5.06 1.79 -0.59
N SER A 23 6.31 1.43 -0.87
CA SER A 23 7.03 1.86 -2.08
C SER A 23 7.14 0.68 -3.05
N VAL A 24 6.59 0.82 -4.25
CA VAL A 24 6.68 -0.20 -5.32
C VAL A 24 7.61 0.31 -6.42
N HIS A 25 8.64 -0.47 -6.73
CA HIS A 25 9.66 -0.16 -7.72
C HIS A 25 9.36 -0.94 -9.00
N TYR A 26 9.33 -0.23 -10.13
CA TYR A 26 9.18 -0.83 -11.46
C TYR A 26 10.46 -0.56 -12.24
N ASN A 27 11.29 -1.58 -12.38
CA ASN A 27 12.49 -1.52 -13.20
C ASN A 27 12.09 -1.71 -14.66
N LYS A 28 12.38 -0.72 -15.50
CA LYS A 28 12.25 -0.84 -16.95
C LYS A 28 13.60 -1.25 -17.53
N TYR A 29 13.63 -2.40 -18.18
CA TYR A 29 14.83 -2.94 -18.82
C TYR A 29 14.87 -2.58 -20.31
N ASN A 30 16.05 -2.32 -20.85
CA ASN A 30 16.28 -2.16 -22.28
C ASN A 30 16.41 -3.53 -22.98
N GLN A 31 16.42 -3.55 -24.31
CA GLN A 31 16.59 -4.78 -25.10
C GLN A 31 17.91 -5.53 -24.77
N GLU A 32 18.90 -4.82 -24.24
CA GLU A 32 20.21 -5.33 -23.81
C GLU A 32 20.25 -5.75 -22.32
N GLY A 33 19.14 -5.62 -21.59
CA GLY A 33 19.03 -6.05 -20.18
C GLY A 33 19.46 -5.00 -19.13
N GLU A 34 19.85 -3.81 -19.54
CA GLU A 34 20.21 -2.70 -18.64
C GLU A 34 18.97 -1.98 -18.09
N ILE A 35 19.03 -1.50 -16.85
CA ILE A 35 17.95 -0.73 -16.20
C ILE A 35 17.99 0.71 -16.74
N ILE A 36 16.98 1.10 -17.49
CA ILE A 36 16.87 2.45 -18.07
C ILE A 36 16.19 3.40 -17.08
N ASP A 37 15.18 2.90 -16.34
CA ASP A 37 14.33 3.73 -15.52
C ASP A 37 13.75 2.94 -14.35
N VAL A 38 13.66 3.58 -13.18
CA VAL A 38 13.12 3.00 -11.95
C VAL A 38 11.96 3.87 -11.50
N LEU A 39 10.75 3.45 -11.86
CA LEU A 39 9.55 4.18 -11.44
C LEU A 39 9.13 3.75 -10.03
N VAL A 40 9.18 4.68 -9.08
CA VAL A 40 8.79 4.43 -7.68
C VAL A 40 7.40 4.99 -7.42
N ARG A 41 6.44 4.12 -7.07
CA ARG A 41 5.12 4.53 -6.59
C ARG A 41 5.01 4.34 -5.10
N LYS A 42 4.70 5.43 -4.38
CA LYS A 42 4.48 5.41 -2.94
C LYS A 42 3.00 5.45 -2.61
N PHE A 43 2.59 4.66 -1.61
CA PHE A 43 1.23 4.61 -1.11
C PHE A 43 1.22 4.61 0.42
N GLU A 44 0.34 5.40 1.01
CA GLU A 44 -0.01 5.28 2.41
C GLU A 44 -1.09 4.21 2.57
N VAL A 45 -0.69 3.08 3.14
CA VAL A 45 -1.49 1.87 3.27
C VAL A 45 -2.03 1.77 4.69
N ARG A 46 -3.35 1.61 4.77
CA ARG A 46 -4.09 1.35 6.02
C ARG A 46 -4.19 -0.14 6.32
N LYS A 47 -4.37 -0.96 5.28
CA LYS A 47 -4.54 -2.41 5.42
C LYS A 47 -4.19 -3.14 4.14
N PHE A 48 -3.32 -4.14 4.24
CA PHE A 48 -3.11 -5.12 3.18
C PHE A 48 -4.19 -6.21 3.22
N TYR A 49 -4.75 -6.56 2.06
CA TYR A 49 -5.68 -7.67 1.89
C TYR A 49 -5.01 -8.89 1.27
N LYS A 50 -4.09 -8.67 0.33
CA LYS A 50 -3.28 -9.73 -0.29
C LYS A 50 -1.92 -9.17 -0.69
N LYS A 51 -0.87 -9.93 -0.41
CA LYS A 51 0.52 -9.58 -0.68
C LYS A 51 1.20 -10.79 -1.33
N THR A 52 1.46 -10.71 -2.63
CA THR A 52 2.16 -11.75 -3.40
C THR A 52 3.13 -11.07 -4.37
N PRO A 53 4.15 -11.78 -4.89
CA PRO A 53 5.15 -11.16 -5.77
C PRO A 53 4.57 -10.48 -7.02
N LYS A 54 3.50 -11.02 -7.61
CA LYS A 54 2.89 -10.49 -8.86
C LYS A 54 1.56 -9.76 -8.65
N TYR A 55 1.06 -9.77 -7.42
CA TYR A 55 -0.25 -9.20 -7.10
C TYR A 55 -0.30 -8.65 -5.69
N MET A 56 -0.76 -7.41 -5.58
CA MET A 56 -0.96 -6.76 -4.29
C MET A 56 -2.32 -6.06 -4.25
N LYS A 57 -3.03 -6.24 -3.13
CA LYS A 57 -4.32 -5.61 -2.89
C LYS A 57 -4.33 -5.01 -1.50
N PHE A 58 -4.64 -3.72 -1.41
CA PHE A 58 -4.63 -2.98 -0.15
C PHE A 58 -5.64 -1.84 -0.13
N LYS A 59 -5.92 -1.31 1.05
CA LYS A 59 -6.72 -0.11 1.28
C LYS A 59 -5.78 1.03 1.67
N THR A 60 -5.89 2.17 1.00
CA THR A 60 -5.14 3.37 1.37
C THR A 60 -5.76 4.06 2.57
N MET A 61 -5.05 5.00 3.18
CA MET A 61 -5.56 5.84 4.28
C MET A 61 -6.87 6.56 3.92
N ASN A 62 -6.98 7.05 2.69
CA ASN A 62 -8.20 7.68 2.14
C ASN A 62 -9.37 6.70 1.91
N GLY A 63 -9.19 5.43 2.26
CA GLY A 63 -10.21 4.40 2.16
C GLY A 63 -10.39 3.78 0.77
N LYS A 64 -9.60 4.22 -0.22
CA LYS A 64 -9.61 3.67 -1.57
C LYS A 64 -8.99 2.28 -1.58
N LYS A 65 -9.64 1.33 -2.25
CA LYS A 65 -9.06 0.01 -2.54
C LYS A 65 -8.18 0.12 -3.78
N VAL A 66 -6.95 -0.33 -3.67
CA VAL A 66 -5.96 -0.34 -4.76
C VAL A 66 -5.57 -1.79 -5.02
N GLU A 67 -5.51 -2.14 -6.29
CA GLU A 67 -5.03 -3.42 -6.78
C GLU A 67 -3.91 -3.19 -7.78
N ILE A 68 -2.80 -3.89 -7.58
CA ILE A 68 -1.64 -3.84 -8.46
C ILE A 68 -1.43 -5.26 -9.00
N LYS A 69 -1.36 -5.38 -10.33
CA LYS A 69 -1.15 -6.64 -11.07
C LYS A 69 0.02 -6.45 -12.03
N THR A 70 0.97 -7.38 -12.01
CA THR A 70 2.13 -7.38 -12.91
C THR A 70 2.39 -8.77 -13.48
N ASN A 71 3.00 -8.81 -14.66
CA ASN A 71 3.41 -10.07 -15.29
C ASN A 71 4.71 -10.61 -14.63
N SER A 72 5.59 -9.71 -14.20
CA SER A 72 6.83 -10.00 -13.46
C SER A 72 6.68 -9.76 -11.96
N PRO A 73 7.50 -10.38 -11.10
CA PRO A 73 7.56 -10.05 -9.68
C PRO A 73 7.82 -8.55 -9.47
N MET A 74 7.12 -7.97 -8.49
CA MET A 74 7.29 -6.59 -8.05
C MET A 74 8.36 -6.53 -6.98
N ASP A 75 9.25 -5.55 -7.09
CA ASP A 75 10.10 -5.14 -5.99
C ASP A 75 9.34 -4.08 -5.17
N TYR A 76 9.19 -4.32 -3.87
CA TYR A 76 8.49 -3.40 -2.99
C TYR A 76 9.09 -3.36 -1.59
N ILE A 77 8.93 -2.22 -0.94
CA ILE A 77 9.36 -1.97 0.44
C ILE A 77 8.12 -1.54 1.23
N VAL A 78 7.98 -2.08 2.45
CA VAL A 78 6.93 -1.70 3.40
C VAL A 78 7.60 -1.20 4.66
N GLU A 79 7.28 0.03 5.07
CA GLU A 79 7.78 0.67 6.28
C GLU A 79 6.59 0.98 7.19
N ASP A 80 6.73 0.74 8.49
CA ASP A 80 5.75 1.17 9.49
C ASP A 80 6.00 2.65 9.81
N LEU A 81 4.93 3.46 9.84
CA LEU A 81 4.93 4.89 10.17
C LEU A 81 4.43 5.14 11.59
#